data_AF-A0ABD5VNW4-F1
#
_entry.id   AF-A0ABD5VNW4-F1
#
_cell.length_a   1.000
_cell.length_b   1.000
_cell.length_c   1.000
_cell.angle_alpha   90.00
_cell.angle_beta   90.00
_cell.angle_gamma   90.00
#
_symmetry.space_group_name_H-M   'P 1'
#
loop_
_entity.id
_entity.type
_entity.pdbx_description
1 polymer ?
#
loop_
_entity_poly.entity_id
_entity_poly.type
_entity_poly.pdbx_seq_one_letter_code
_entity_poly.pdbx_strand_id
1 'polypeptide(L)'
;MAGYNVESWPSRATLADEKLPVVATFERFEDWADEEGVSIRPAFDVHTHHCGFTGDESEVLITPSICLAVRDEDELQGVYPCSEDGTVCTVDDVLASLERGDWLPPHQESNRRVIQEVAQG
;
A
#
# COMPACT_ATOMS: atom_id res chain seq x y z
N MET A 1 -3.51 -16.31 17.48
CA MET A 1 -3.69 -14.91 17.91
C MET A 1 -3.19 -14.05 16.77
N ALA A 2 -4.03 -13.18 16.21
CA ALA A 2 -3.53 -12.15 15.31
C ALA A 2 -2.64 -11.22 16.12
N GLY A 3 -1.37 -11.11 15.74
CA GLY A 3 -0.47 -10.09 16.29
C GLY A 3 -0.63 -8.80 15.50
N TYR A 4 -0.27 -7.67 16.11
CA TYR A 4 -0.03 -6.43 15.37
C TYR A 4 1.40 -5.97 15.67
N ASN A 5 2.03 -5.36 14.67
CA ASN A 5 3.31 -4.70 14.82
C ASN A 5 3.14 -3.21 14.45
N VAL A 6 3.82 -2.33 15.17
CA VAL A 6 3.83 -0.90 14.88
C VAL A 6 5.26 -0.47 14.60
N GLU A 7 5.47 0.07 13.41
CA GLU A 7 6.77 0.58 12.97
C GLU A 7 6.67 2.08 12.72
N SER A 8 7.72 2.81 13.09
CA SER A 8 7.86 4.23 12.77
C SER A 8 8.86 4.38 11.64
N TRP A 9 8.47 5.13 10.62
CA TRP A 9 9.33 5.46 9.50
C TRP A 9 9.69 6.95 9.49
N PRO A 10 10.81 7.33 8.87
CA PRO A 10 11.05 8.74 8.57
C PRO A 10 9.99 9.24 7.58
N SER A 11 9.58 10.50 7.70
CA SER A 11 8.60 11.10 6.77
C SER A 11 9.10 11.17 5.32
N ARG A 12 10.42 11.07 5.12
CA ARG A 12 11.07 11.03 3.82
C ARG A 12 12.23 10.04 3.82
N ALA A 13 12.40 9.31 2.74
CA ALA A 13 13.54 8.42 2.50
C ALA A 13 14.03 8.58 1.06
N THR A 14 15.34 8.60 0.84
CA THR A 14 15.89 8.55 -0.51
C THR A 14 15.80 7.12 -1.02
N LEU A 15 15.16 6.88 -2.18
CA LEU A 15 14.97 5.52 -2.70
C LEU A 15 16.29 4.82 -3.03
N ALA A 16 17.33 5.56 -3.39
CA ALA A 16 18.66 5.01 -3.63
C ALA A 16 19.37 4.49 -2.36
N ASP A 17 18.84 4.74 -1.16
CA ASP A 17 19.39 4.20 0.09
C ASP A 17 18.68 2.89 0.48
N GLU A 18 19.09 1.81 -0.18
CA GLU A 18 18.58 0.44 0.01
C GLU A 18 18.76 -0.09 1.45
N LYS A 19 19.57 0.59 2.29
CA LYS A 19 19.78 0.20 3.69
C LYS A 19 18.62 0.64 4.59
N LEU A 20 17.74 1.51 4.11
CA LEU A 20 16.57 1.96 4.84
C LEU A 20 15.46 0.91 4.74
N PRO A 21 15.02 0.28 5.85
CA PRO A 21 13.99 -0.77 5.81
C PRO A 21 12.66 -0.32 5.20
N VAL A 22 12.34 0.97 5.29
CA VAL A 22 11.14 1.55 4.69
C VAL A 22 11.17 1.50 3.15
N VAL A 23 12.36 1.60 2.52
CA VAL A 23 12.48 1.54 1.06
C VAL A 23 12.14 0.13 0.58
N ALA A 24 12.76 -0.90 1.15
CA ALA A 24 12.45 -2.29 0.82
C ALA A 24 10.98 -2.67 1.12
N THR A 25 10.40 -2.07 2.17
CA THR A 25 8.98 -2.28 2.50
C THR A 25 8.06 -1.62 1.50
N PHE A 26 8.38 -0.39 1.08
CA PHE A 26 7.65 0.34 0.04
C PHE A 26 7.69 -0.38 -1.31
N GLU A 27 8.85 -0.88 -1.74
CA GLU A 27 8.98 -1.68 -2.97
C GLU A 27 8.06 -2.90 -2.93
N ARG A 28 8.07 -3.66 -1.83
CA ARG A 28 7.14 -4.80 -1.66
C ARG A 28 5.67 -4.38 -1.73
N PHE A 29 5.33 -3.19 -1.24
CA PHE A 29 3.96 -2.69 -1.27
C PHE A 29 3.54 -2.23 -2.67
N GLU A 30 4.44 -1.61 -3.43
CA GLU A 30 4.19 -1.28 -4.84
C GLU A 30 4.05 -2.55 -5.67
N ASP A 31 4.93 -3.54 -5.50
CA ASP A 31 4.84 -4.84 -6.20
C ASP A 31 3.47 -5.51 -5.94
N TRP A 32 3.07 -5.56 -4.65
CA TRP A 32 1.76 -6.08 -4.27
C TRP A 32 0.60 -5.28 -4.88
N ALA A 33 0.71 -3.95 -4.90
CA ALA A 33 -0.34 -3.08 -5.44
C ALA A 33 -0.52 -3.30 -6.94
N ASP A 34 0.59 -3.43 -7.67
CA ASP A 34 0.59 -3.74 -9.10
C ASP A 34 -0.03 -5.12 -9.39
N GLU A 35 0.28 -6.13 -8.58
CA GLU A 35 -0.29 -7.48 -8.69
C GLU A 35 -1.81 -7.49 -8.45
N GLU A 36 -2.29 -6.69 -7.48
CA GLU A 36 -3.71 -6.59 -7.11
C GLU A 36 -4.49 -5.57 -7.96
N GLY A 37 -3.82 -4.81 -8.83
CA GLY A 37 -4.47 -3.78 -9.66
C GLY A 37 -4.94 -2.55 -8.86
N VAL A 38 -4.32 -2.28 -7.72
CA VAL A 38 -4.60 -1.10 -6.88
C VAL A 38 -3.41 -0.15 -6.85
N SER A 39 -3.59 1.05 -6.32
CA SER A 39 -2.49 1.99 -6.09
C SER A 39 -2.43 2.41 -4.63
N ILE A 40 -1.25 2.29 -4.01
CA ILE A 40 -0.97 2.85 -2.68
C ILE A 40 -0.67 4.36 -2.73
N ARG A 41 -0.71 4.96 -3.92
CA ARG A 41 -0.59 6.40 -4.15
C ARG A 41 -1.96 7.05 -4.04
N PRO A 42 -2.06 8.28 -3.53
CA PRO A 42 -0.97 9.19 -3.16
C PRO A 42 -0.50 9.05 -1.70
N ALA A 43 -0.90 8.01 -0.97
CA ALA A 43 -0.54 7.89 0.45
C ALA A 43 0.98 7.68 0.62
N PHE A 44 1.56 6.81 -0.22
CA PHE A 44 2.96 6.85 -0.55
C PHE A 44 3.14 7.69 -1.81
N ASP A 45 4.20 8.50 -1.85
CA ASP A 45 4.48 9.34 -3.02
C ASP A 45 5.98 9.38 -3.29
N VAL A 46 6.36 9.45 -4.57
CA VAL A 46 7.76 9.48 -5.00
C VAL A 46 8.00 10.78 -5.74
N HIS A 47 8.84 11.63 -5.14
CA HIS A 47 9.23 12.89 -5.73
C HIS A 47 10.61 12.77 -6.38
N THR A 48 10.69 13.10 -7.67
CA THR A 48 11.96 13.29 -8.36
C THR A 48 12.48 14.70 -8.09
N HIS A 49 13.67 14.78 -7.49
CA HIS A 49 14.37 16.03 -7.22
C HIS A 49 15.55 16.18 -8.19
N HIS A 50 15.56 17.28 -8.94
CA HIS A 50 16.68 17.64 -9.82
C HIS A 50 17.56 18.69 -9.12
N CYS A 51 18.83 18.37 -8.91
CA CYS A 51 19.82 19.32 -8.42
C CYS A 51 20.39 20.11 -9.60
N GLY A 52 19.86 21.30 -9.87
CA GLY A 52 20.31 22.14 -10.99
C GLY A 52 21.77 22.60 -10.92
N PHE A 53 22.45 22.43 -9.77
CA PHE A 53 23.86 22.79 -9.60
C PHE A 53 24.83 21.64 -9.94
N THR A 54 24.49 20.41 -9.56
CA THR A 54 25.32 19.23 -9.85
C THR A 54 24.87 18.46 -11.09
N GLY A 55 23.62 18.65 -11.51
CA GLY A 55 22.98 17.88 -12.57
C GLY A 55 22.44 16.53 -12.11
N ASP A 56 22.55 16.21 -10.82
CA ASP A 56 22.10 14.94 -10.28
C ASP A 56 20.58 14.91 -10.09
N GLU A 57 20.01 13.71 -10.27
CA GLU A 57 18.60 13.41 -9.98
C GLU A 57 18.54 12.44 -8.81
N SER A 58 17.59 12.67 -7.90
CA SER A 58 17.31 11.75 -6.79
C SER A 58 15.81 11.56 -6.60
N GLU A 59 15.42 10.34 -6.28
CA GLU A 59 14.04 10.03 -5.92
C GLU A 59 13.88 9.97 -4.41
N VAL A 60 12.86 10.67 -3.92
CA VAL A 60 12.55 10.77 -2.50
C VAL A 60 11.15 10.21 -2.28
N LEU A 61 11.09 9.11 -1.54
CA LEU A 61 9.87 8.55 -0.99
C LEU A 61 9.33 9.46 0.10
N ILE A 62 8.05 9.80 0.02
CA ILE A 62 7.26 10.44 1.07
C ILE A 62 6.36 9.36 1.66
N THR A 63 6.51 9.11 2.97
CA THR A 63 5.71 8.10 3.66
C THR A 63 4.41 8.70 4.18
N PRO A 64 3.31 7.92 4.26
CA PRO A 64 2.08 8.38 4.88
C PRO A 64 2.28 8.60 6.39
N SER A 65 1.40 9.41 6.99
CA SER A 65 1.35 9.54 8.45
C SER A 65 0.91 8.25 9.15
N ILE A 66 0.10 7.44 8.47
CA ILE A 66 -0.32 6.12 8.92
C ILE A 66 -0.58 5.23 7.70
N CYS A 67 -0.15 3.97 7.78
CA CYS A 67 -0.52 2.92 6.86
C CYS A 67 -0.78 1.62 7.64
N LEU A 68 -1.58 0.74 7.06
CA LEU A 68 -1.88 -0.58 7.58
C LEU A 68 -1.52 -1.61 6.52
N ALA A 69 -0.65 -2.55 6.87
CA ALA A 69 -0.40 -3.75 6.09
C ALA A 69 -1.05 -4.94 6.80
N VAL A 70 -1.96 -5.62 6.11
CA VAL A 70 -2.57 -6.86 6.57
C VAL A 70 -1.84 -8.03 5.92
N ARG A 71 -1.47 -8.99 6.76
CA ARG A 71 -0.70 -10.17 6.34
C ARG A 71 -1.39 -11.43 6.84
N ASP A 72 -1.34 -12.47 6.01
CA ASP A 72 -1.53 -13.84 6.45
C ASP A 72 -0.18 -14.54 6.35
N GLU A 73 0.31 -15.03 7.49
CA GLU A 73 1.71 -15.44 7.67
C GLU A 73 2.70 -14.32 7.22
N ASP A 74 3.29 -14.45 6.03
CA ASP A 74 4.20 -13.46 5.44
C ASP A 74 3.65 -12.84 4.15
N GLU A 75 2.50 -13.30 3.66
CA GLU A 75 1.86 -12.86 2.42
C GLU A 75 1.05 -11.59 2.65
N LEU A 76 1.21 -10.61 1.77
CA LEU A 76 0.42 -9.38 1.84
C LEU A 76 -1.00 -9.64 1.34
N GLN A 77 -1.97 -9.41 2.23
CA GLN A 77 -3.40 -9.51 1.93
C GLN A 77 -4.03 -8.13 1.71
N GLY A 78 -3.29 -7.06 1.98
CA GLY A 78 -3.79 -5.68 1.87
C GLY A 78 -2.78 -4.66 2.36
N VAL A 79 -2.60 -3.58 1.61
CA VAL A 79 -1.91 -2.36 2.06
C VAL A 79 -2.88 -1.18 1.94
N TYR A 80 -2.99 -0.40 3.01
CA TYR A 80 -3.91 0.71 3.11
C TYR A 80 -3.22 1.97 3.65
N PRO A 81 -3.53 3.17 3.14
CA PRO A 81 -4.54 3.45 2.12
C PRO A 81 -4.14 2.92 0.74
N CYS A 82 -5.13 2.43 0.00
CA CYS A 82 -4.99 2.13 -1.42
C CYS A 82 -6.20 2.67 -2.19
N SER A 83 -6.08 2.72 -3.51
CA SER A 83 -7.14 3.11 -4.41
C SER A 83 -7.31 2.11 -5.55
N GLU A 84 -8.56 1.84 -5.90
CA GLU A 84 -8.98 1.04 -7.05
C GLU A 84 -9.96 1.91 -7.86
N ASP A 85 -9.68 2.13 -9.14
CA ASP A 85 -10.55 2.91 -10.05
C ASP A 85 -11.04 4.26 -9.48
N GLY A 86 -10.18 4.94 -8.72
CA GLY A 86 -10.47 6.25 -8.10
C GLY A 86 -11.25 6.18 -6.78
N THR A 87 -11.63 4.99 -6.32
CA THR A 87 -12.19 4.77 -4.99
C THR A 87 -11.06 4.51 -4.00
N VAL A 88 -11.00 5.29 -2.91
CA VAL A 88 -9.98 5.14 -1.87
C VAL A 88 -10.52 4.25 -0.75
N CYS A 89 -9.74 3.23 -0.37
CA CYS A 89 -9.94 2.47 0.85
C CYS A 89 -8.95 2.95 1.93
N THR A 90 -9.47 3.47 3.04
CA THR A 90 -8.67 4.06 4.12
C THR A 90 -8.31 3.03 5.19
N VAL A 91 -7.37 3.38 6.07
CA VAL A 91 -7.06 2.56 7.26
C VAL A 91 -8.30 2.37 8.14
N ASP A 92 -9.10 3.41 8.35
CA ASP A 92 -10.33 3.34 9.14
C ASP A 92 -11.38 2.39 8.56
N ASP A 93 -11.56 2.38 7.23
CA ASP A 93 -12.51 1.45 6.57
C ASP A 93 -12.16 -0.01 6.86
N VAL A 94 -10.86 -0.31 6.86
CA VAL A 94 -10.33 -1.65 7.10
C VAL A 94 -10.42 -2.03 8.56
N LEU A 95 -10.03 -1.13 9.47
CA LEU A 95 -10.18 -1.35 10.91
C LEU A 95 -11.64 -1.59 11.29
N ALA A 96 -12.56 -0.78 10.77
CA ALA A 96 -13.99 -0.97 11.01
C ALA A 96 -14.48 -2.33 10.48
N SER A 97 -13.92 -2.83 9.39
CA SER A 97 -14.27 -4.15 8.81
C SER A 97 -13.74 -5.31 9.67
N LEU A 98 -12.50 -5.19 10.17
CA LEU A 98 -11.92 -6.13 11.12
C LEU A 98 -12.71 -6.17 12.44
N GLU A 99 -13.14 -5.02 12.97
CA GLU A 99 -13.93 -4.93 14.20
C GLU A 99 -15.29 -5.63 14.08
N ARG A 100 -15.89 -5.64 12.88
CA ARG A 100 -17.13 -6.37 12.61
C ARG A 100 -16.92 -7.88 12.45
N GLY A 101 -15.68 -8.33 12.27
CA GLY A 101 -15.35 -9.73 11.97
C GLY A 101 -15.57 -10.11 10.50
N ASP A 102 -15.78 -9.14 9.64
CA ASP A 102 -16.09 -9.32 8.22
C ASP A 102 -14.83 -9.16 7.37
N TRP A 103 -13.75 -9.87 7.72
CA TRP A 103 -12.48 -9.74 6.97
C TRP A 103 -12.64 -10.26 5.54
N LEU A 104 -12.83 -9.31 4.64
CA LEU A 104 -12.70 -9.37 3.20
C LEU A 104 -11.97 -8.07 2.83
N PRO A 105 -10.78 -8.13 2.19
CA PRO A 105 -10.09 -6.93 1.76
C PRO A 105 -11.05 -6.05 0.93
N PRO A 106 -11.35 -4.81 1.34
CA PRO A 106 -12.44 -4.04 0.69
C PRO A 106 -12.17 -3.76 -0.79
N HIS A 107 -10.90 -3.69 -1.18
CA HIS A 107 -10.46 -3.53 -2.56
C HIS A 107 -10.70 -4.79 -3.42
N GLN A 108 -10.90 -5.98 -2.84
CA GLN A 108 -11.24 -7.20 -3.59
C GLN A 108 -12.75 -7.45 -3.77
N GLU A 109 -13.62 -6.63 -3.15
CA GLU A 109 -15.09 -6.79 -3.28
C GLU A 109 -15.56 -6.51 -4.73
N SER A 110 -14.85 -5.67 -5.49
CA SER A 110 -15.12 -5.37 -6.92
C SER A 110 -14.88 -6.60 -7.81
N ASN A 111 -13.77 -7.31 -7.61
CA ASN A 111 -13.40 -8.49 -8.40
C ASN A 111 -14.39 -9.67 -8.25
N ARG A 112 -15.06 -9.80 -7.09
CA ARG A 112 -16.04 -10.88 -6.87
C ARG A 112 -17.27 -10.78 -7.78
N ARG A 113 -17.71 -9.56 -8.14
CA ARG A 113 -18.90 -9.39 -8.99
C ARG A 113 -18.65 -9.86 -10.43
N VAL A 114 -17.46 -9.61 -10.96
CA VAL A 114 -17.07 -10.03 -12.31
C VAL A 114 -16.92 -11.54 -12.42
N ILE A 115 -16.32 -12.19 -11.41
CA ILE A 115 -16.13 -13.65 -11.39
C ILE A 115 -17.47 -14.39 -11.22
N GLN A 116 -18.43 -13.83 -10.48
CA GLN A 116 -19.75 -14.43 -10.32
C GLN A 116 -20.63 -14.34 -11.58
N GLU A 117 -20.46 -13.30 -12.41
CA GLU A 117 -21.22 -13.10 -13.65
C GLU A 117 -20.78 -14.09 -14.76
N VAL A 118 -19.49 -14.40 -14.85
CA VAL A 118 -18.96 -15.38 -15.83
C VAL A 118 -19.28 -16.84 -15.48
N ALA A 119 -19.56 -17.15 -14.22
CA ALA A 119 -19.91 -18.50 -13.78
C ALA A 119 -21.40 -18.84 -13.97
N GLN A 120 -22.23 -17.86 -14.36
CA GLN A 120 -23.68 -18.02 -14.57
C GLN A 120 -24.10 -17.80 -16.04
N GLY A 121 -23.14 -17.60 -16.95
CA GLY A 121 -23.34 -17.37 -18.39
C GLY A 121 -23.05 -18.58 -19.26
#